data_AF-A0A8J5YL57-F1
#
_entry.id   AF-A0A8J5YL57-F1
#
_cell.length_a   1.000
_cell.length_b   1.000
_cell.length_c   1.000
_cell.angle_alpha   90.00
_cell.angle_beta   90.00
_cell.angle_gamma   90.00
#
_symmetry.space_group_name_H-M   'P 1'
#
loop_
_entity.id
_entity.type
_entity.pdbx_description
1 polymer ?
#
loop_
_entity_poly.entity_id
_entity_poly.type
_entity_poly.pdbx_seq_one_letter_code
_entity_poly.pdbx_strand_id
1 'polypeptide(L)'
;MENGLLDRVEGNANVHRWSEQTQLEKGDSITAGYMSELSGYTRISVTQNNLQELKEIWDQWGNETKQLFYGNYGDLPYFLDVQVDEHLFRALAQFWNPAYSCFTFGEVDLVPTVEEYTALLRMSEQWITARIKEKGECKCISWDTLKGLILTHPDETKKVDVFALNFKKATSVPAILAETFKSLGTCRKAGVGRFIGCAQLLLAWFYSHFRLIDRIICRVFFEDYSPLKDIVASTRRVDAPEENWIALLQNLQSKDVEWRAP
;
A
#
# COMPACT_ATOMS: atom_id res chain seq x y z
N MET A 1 19.29 -25.35 7.11
CA MET A 1 18.32 -24.44 6.47
C MET A 1 17.08 -24.21 7.33
N GLU A 2 16.83 -25.01 8.38
CA GLU A 2 15.68 -24.86 9.31
C GLU A 2 15.90 -23.85 10.46
N ASN A 3 17.15 -23.64 10.88
CA ASN A 3 17.44 -22.85 12.10
C ASN A 3 17.18 -21.34 11.94
N GLY A 4 17.25 -20.79 10.72
CA GLY A 4 16.95 -19.37 10.46
C GLY A 4 15.45 -19.06 10.35
N LEU A 5 14.62 -20.09 10.18
CA LEU A 5 13.15 -19.97 10.17
C LEU A 5 12.60 -19.91 11.60
N LEU A 6 13.20 -20.63 12.54
CA LEU A 6 12.81 -20.65 13.95
C LEU A 6 13.13 -19.32 14.64
N ASP A 7 14.33 -18.76 14.44
CA ASP A 7 14.73 -17.46 15.02
C ASP A 7 13.83 -16.30 14.56
N ARG A 8 13.29 -16.37 13.33
CA ARG A 8 12.40 -15.33 12.77
C ARG A 8 10.96 -15.43 13.25
N VAL A 9 10.45 -16.65 13.41
CA VAL A 9 9.15 -16.91 14.05
C VAL A 9 9.19 -16.45 15.50
N GLU A 10 10.33 -16.63 16.18
CA GLU A 10 10.55 -16.16 17.55
C GLU A 10 10.68 -14.64 17.65
N GLY A 11 11.32 -13.98 16.67
CA GLY A 11 11.34 -12.52 16.54
C GLY A 11 9.94 -11.92 16.42
N ASN A 12 9.09 -12.50 15.56
CA ASN A 12 7.72 -12.04 15.38
C ASN A 12 6.87 -12.27 16.66
N ALA A 13 7.07 -13.40 17.35
CA ALA A 13 6.41 -13.68 18.62
C ALA A 13 6.78 -12.67 19.72
N ASN A 14 8.02 -12.18 19.73
CA ASN A 14 8.48 -11.17 20.68
C ASN A 14 7.87 -9.79 20.40
N VAL A 15 7.74 -9.41 19.12
CA VAL A 15 7.08 -8.16 18.70
C VAL A 15 5.59 -8.21 19.01
N HIS A 16 4.91 -9.33 18.72
CA HIS A 16 3.53 -9.57 19.13
C HIS A 16 3.34 -9.43 20.64
N ARG A 17 4.17 -10.12 21.42
CA ARG A 17 4.10 -10.06 22.89
C ARG A 17 4.37 -8.65 23.42
N TRP A 18 5.33 -7.94 22.84
CA TRP A 18 5.60 -6.55 23.22
C TRP A 18 4.45 -5.62 22.87
N SER A 19 3.82 -5.80 21.71
CA SER A 19 2.65 -5.03 21.27
C SER A 19 1.44 -5.28 22.18
N GLU A 20 1.10 -6.55 22.43
CA GLU A 20 0.02 -6.95 23.36
C GLU A 20 0.28 -6.41 24.77
N GLN A 21 1.51 -6.52 25.27
CA GLN A 21 1.87 -6.03 26.60
C GLN A 21 1.81 -4.50 26.68
N THR A 22 2.21 -3.81 25.61
CA THR A 22 2.09 -2.35 25.52
C THR A 22 0.63 -1.92 25.49
N GLN A 23 -0.25 -2.64 24.79
CA GLN A 23 -1.70 -2.40 24.81
C GLN A 23 -2.30 -2.63 26.20
N LEU A 24 -1.88 -3.69 26.90
CA LEU A 24 -2.31 -3.96 28.28
C LEU A 24 -1.85 -2.89 29.28
N GLU A 25 -0.62 -2.40 29.15
CA GLU A 25 -0.03 -1.40 30.06
C GLU A 25 -0.51 0.02 29.80
N LYS A 26 -0.64 0.42 28.53
CA LYS A 26 -1.02 1.78 28.13
C LYS A 26 -2.52 1.95 27.94
N GLY A 27 -3.27 0.85 28.05
CA GLY A 27 -4.70 0.80 27.81
C GLY A 27 -5.01 0.69 26.32
N ASP A 28 -6.08 -0.04 26.04
CA ASP A 28 -6.65 -0.10 24.70
C ASP A 28 -7.25 1.27 24.35
N SER A 29 -7.09 1.75 23.11
CA SER A 29 -7.70 3.03 22.70
C SER A 29 -9.23 2.94 22.64
N ILE A 30 -9.76 1.72 22.77
CA ILE A 30 -11.16 1.38 22.60
C ILE A 30 -11.68 0.76 23.91
N THR A 31 -12.85 1.20 24.36
CA THR A 31 -13.47 0.62 25.55
C THR A 31 -13.88 -0.82 25.25
N ALA A 32 -13.57 -1.78 26.12
CA ALA A 32 -13.96 -3.18 25.93
C ALA A 32 -15.48 -3.29 25.63
N GLY A 33 -15.83 -3.88 24.49
CA GLY A 33 -17.22 -3.99 24.00
C GLY A 33 -17.72 -2.80 23.16
N TYR A 34 -16.89 -1.81 22.85
CA TYR A 34 -17.23 -0.75 21.90
C TYR A 34 -17.20 -1.31 20.48
N MET A 35 -18.38 -1.50 19.90
CA MET A 35 -18.51 -1.65 18.46
C MET A 35 -18.60 -0.26 17.83
N SER A 36 -17.68 0.08 16.94
CA SER A 36 -17.71 1.38 16.30
C SER A 36 -18.96 1.50 15.43
N GLU A 37 -19.78 2.51 15.71
CA GLU A 37 -20.89 2.90 14.85
C GLU A 37 -20.30 3.53 13.58
N LEU A 38 -19.91 2.69 12.62
CA LEU A 38 -19.56 3.15 11.28
C LEU A 38 -20.82 3.85 10.73
N SER A 39 -20.75 5.19 10.64
CA SER A 39 -21.83 5.99 10.06
C SER A 39 -22.17 5.49 8.66
N GLY A 40 -23.42 5.78 8.24
CA GLY A 40 -24.02 5.28 7.00
C GLY A 40 -23.13 5.37 5.76
N TYR A 41 -23.51 4.58 4.75
CA TYR A 41 -22.81 4.43 3.49
C TYR A 41 -22.22 5.74 2.94
N THR A 42 -20.92 5.74 2.65
CA THR A 42 -20.15 6.88 2.14
C THR A 42 -19.82 6.68 0.67
N ARG A 43 -20.24 7.61 -0.18
CA ARG A 43 -19.98 7.53 -1.62
C ARG A 43 -18.61 8.11 -1.96
N ILE A 44 -17.60 7.25 -2.11
CA ILE A 44 -16.23 7.67 -2.47
C ILE A 44 -15.95 7.30 -3.92
N SER A 45 -15.47 8.26 -4.72
CA SER A 45 -14.93 7.96 -6.05
C SER A 45 -13.43 7.77 -5.97
N VAL A 46 -12.92 6.71 -6.61
CA VAL A 46 -11.49 6.52 -6.87
C VAL A 46 -11.25 6.65 -8.37
N THR A 47 -10.23 7.42 -8.75
CA THR A 47 -9.83 7.53 -10.16
C THR A 47 -8.38 7.08 -10.24
N GLN A 48 -8.14 5.97 -10.93
CA GLN A 48 -6.78 5.53 -11.21
C GLN A 48 -6.13 6.49 -12.22
N ASN A 49 -4.92 6.94 -11.91
CA ASN A 49 -4.15 7.75 -12.84
C ASN A 49 -3.91 6.98 -14.14
N ASN A 50 -3.99 7.66 -15.28
CA ASN A 50 -3.58 7.09 -16.55
C ASN A 50 -2.05 6.98 -16.58
N LEU A 51 -1.53 5.77 -16.44
CA LEU A 51 -0.09 5.48 -16.47
C LEU A 51 0.38 4.92 -17.83
N GLN A 52 -0.44 5.02 -18.88
CA GLN A 52 -0.17 4.39 -20.17
C GLN A 52 1.15 4.83 -20.79
N GLU A 53 1.48 6.13 -20.75
CA GLU A 53 2.76 6.60 -21.28
C GLU A 53 3.97 6.08 -20.49
N LEU A 54 3.83 5.93 -19.17
CA LEU A 54 4.88 5.35 -18.32
C LEU A 54 5.05 3.85 -18.61
N LYS A 55 3.96 3.14 -18.89
CA LYS A 55 3.98 1.74 -19.34
C LYS A 55 4.71 1.59 -20.67
N GLU A 56 4.37 2.42 -21.65
CA GLU A 56 5.01 2.38 -22.96
C GLU A 56 6.52 2.61 -22.88
N ILE A 57 6.96 3.56 -22.04
CA ILE A 57 8.39 3.78 -21.77
C ILE A 57 9.02 2.56 -21.12
N TRP A 58 8.37 2.00 -20.10
CA TRP A 58 8.83 0.80 -19.41
C TRP A 58 8.94 -0.41 -20.36
N ASP A 59 7.97 -0.60 -21.25
CA ASP A 59 7.94 -1.72 -22.19
C ASP A 59 9.03 -1.64 -23.25
N GLN A 60 9.46 -0.42 -23.62
CA GLN A 60 10.56 -0.18 -24.55
C GLN A 60 11.94 -0.49 -23.95
N TRP A 61 12.07 -0.56 -22.62
CA TRP A 61 13.36 -0.80 -21.98
C TRP A 61 13.82 -2.25 -22.10
N GLY A 62 15.10 -2.42 -22.41
CA GLY A 62 15.77 -3.72 -22.39
C GLY A 62 15.91 -4.30 -20.98
N ASN A 63 16.20 -5.61 -20.90
CA ASN A 63 16.32 -6.31 -19.62
C ASN A 63 17.38 -5.68 -18.70
N GLU A 64 18.49 -5.21 -19.23
CA GLU A 64 19.57 -4.60 -18.44
C GLU A 64 19.11 -3.34 -17.70
N THR A 65 18.43 -2.42 -18.40
CA THR A 65 17.87 -1.20 -17.80
C THR A 65 16.80 -1.52 -16.76
N LYS A 66 15.95 -2.52 -17.03
CA LYS A 66 14.93 -2.98 -16.06
C LYS A 66 15.59 -3.56 -14.80
N GLN A 67 16.62 -4.39 -14.95
CA GLN A 67 17.37 -4.94 -13.81
C GLN A 67 18.07 -3.84 -13.00
N LEU A 68 18.67 -2.87 -13.68
CA LEU A 68 19.25 -1.69 -13.01
C LEU A 68 18.18 -0.92 -12.21
N PHE A 69 16.99 -0.75 -12.78
CA PHE A 69 15.88 -0.12 -12.08
C PHE A 69 15.46 -0.92 -10.84
N TYR A 70 15.24 -2.24 -10.96
CA TYR A 70 14.89 -3.09 -9.82
C TYR A 70 15.94 -3.04 -8.71
N GLY A 71 17.24 -3.03 -9.07
CA GLY A 71 18.33 -2.91 -8.10
C GLY A 71 18.33 -1.58 -7.33
N ASN A 72 17.96 -0.49 -7.99
CA ASN A 72 18.01 0.86 -7.39
C ASN A 72 16.71 1.28 -6.69
N TYR A 73 15.58 0.78 -7.17
CA TYR A 73 14.25 1.30 -6.86
C TYR A 73 13.23 0.23 -6.45
N GLY A 74 13.67 -1.04 -6.34
CA GLY A 74 12.85 -2.14 -5.87
C GLY A 74 11.66 -2.41 -6.79
N ASP A 75 10.52 -2.71 -6.18
CA ASP A 75 9.33 -3.23 -6.85
C ASP A 75 8.39 -2.13 -7.40
N LEU A 76 8.86 -0.88 -7.43
CA LEU A 76 8.10 0.26 -7.97
C LEU A 76 7.51 0.06 -9.38
N PRO A 77 8.14 -0.66 -10.33
CA PRO A 77 7.55 -0.82 -11.66
C PRO A 77 6.21 -1.56 -11.66
N TYR A 78 5.96 -2.44 -10.68
CA TYR A 78 4.71 -3.19 -10.62
C TYR A 78 3.48 -2.27 -10.40
N PHE A 79 3.65 -1.05 -9.88
CA PHE A 79 2.56 -0.07 -9.78
C PHE A 79 1.93 0.31 -11.11
N LEU A 80 2.70 0.21 -12.19
CA LEU A 80 2.17 0.46 -13.52
C LEU A 80 1.02 -0.52 -13.80
N ASP A 81 1.16 -1.76 -13.36
CA ASP A 81 0.23 -2.84 -13.70
C ASP A 81 -0.81 -3.16 -12.64
N VAL A 82 -0.64 -2.71 -11.40
CA VAL A 82 -1.66 -2.84 -10.35
C VAL A 82 -2.93 -2.09 -10.77
N GLN A 83 -4.02 -2.84 -10.87
CA GLN A 83 -5.34 -2.28 -11.14
C GLN A 83 -6.09 -2.05 -9.83
N VAL A 84 -6.74 -0.91 -9.75
CA VAL A 84 -7.60 -0.57 -8.61
C VAL A 84 -9.00 -1.09 -8.92
N ASP A 85 -9.43 -2.11 -8.18
CA ASP A 85 -10.84 -2.51 -8.14
C ASP A 85 -11.62 -1.41 -7.39
N GLU A 86 -12.44 -0.68 -8.14
CA GLU A 86 -13.22 0.43 -7.60
C GLU A 86 -14.29 -0.05 -6.60
N HIS A 87 -14.90 -1.21 -6.83
CA HIS A 87 -15.93 -1.75 -5.95
C HIS A 87 -15.32 -2.20 -4.61
N LEU A 88 -14.19 -2.91 -4.66
CA LEU A 88 -13.45 -3.27 -3.45
C LEU A 88 -12.98 -2.02 -2.71
N PHE A 89 -12.39 -1.04 -3.40
CA PHE A 89 -11.90 0.18 -2.75
C PHE A 89 -13.03 0.94 -2.04
N ARG A 90 -14.19 1.09 -2.69
CA ARG A 90 -15.36 1.74 -2.09
C ARG A 90 -15.88 0.98 -0.88
N ALA A 91 -15.94 -0.35 -0.95
CA ALA A 91 -16.33 -1.19 0.18
C ALA A 91 -15.35 -1.02 1.34
N LEU A 92 -14.04 -1.08 1.09
CA LEU A 92 -13.00 -0.89 2.11
C LEU A 92 -13.10 0.45 2.80
N ALA A 93 -13.32 1.51 2.04
CA ALA A 93 -13.39 2.84 2.58
C ALA A 93 -14.57 3.02 3.55
N GLN A 94 -15.63 2.19 3.47
CA GLN A 94 -16.73 2.18 4.45
C GLN A 94 -16.25 1.82 5.86
N PHE A 95 -15.21 0.99 5.96
CA PHE A 95 -14.66 0.53 7.24
C PHE A 95 -13.61 1.50 7.80
N TRP A 96 -13.27 2.59 7.11
CA TRP A 96 -12.41 3.62 7.67
C TRP A 96 -13.11 4.34 8.80
N ASN A 97 -12.46 4.33 9.96
CA ASN A 97 -12.88 4.97 11.18
C ASN A 97 -12.15 6.31 11.36
N PRO A 98 -12.80 7.45 11.09
CA PRO A 98 -12.14 8.76 11.15
C PRO A 98 -11.79 9.21 12.58
N ALA A 99 -12.34 8.58 13.62
CA ALA A 99 -12.03 8.90 15.02
C ALA A 99 -10.69 8.29 15.45
N TYR A 100 -10.42 7.05 15.01
CA TYR A 100 -9.23 6.30 15.38
C TYR A 100 -8.16 6.28 14.27
N SER A 101 -8.50 6.74 13.07
CA SER A 101 -7.62 6.71 11.89
C SER A 101 -7.12 5.31 11.54
N CYS A 102 -8.03 4.32 11.63
CA CYS A 102 -7.80 2.93 11.27
C CYS A 102 -9.00 2.39 10.47
N PHE A 103 -8.83 1.22 9.87
CA PHE A 103 -9.92 0.41 9.36
C PHE A 103 -10.43 -0.52 10.46
N THR A 104 -11.73 -0.55 10.70
CA THR A 104 -12.36 -1.40 11.72
C THR A 104 -13.24 -2.45 11.06
N PHE A 105 -12.90 -3.72 11.20
CA PHE A 105 -13.63 -4.89 10.70
C PHE A 105 -14.10 -5.74 11.90
N GLY A 106 -15.28 -5.44 12.44
CA GLY A 106 -15.76 -6.10 13.65
C GLY A 106 -14.82 -5.83 14.84
N GLU A 107 -14.16 -6.87 15.33
CA GLU A 107 -13.20 -6.80 16.45
C GLU A 107 -11.74 -6.62 15.99
N VAL A 108 -11.50 -6.45 14.68
CA VAL A 108 -10.16 -6.29 14.12
C VAL A 108 -9.98 -4.88 13.59
N ASP A 109 -9.00 -4.16 14.14
CA ASP A 109 -8.54 -2.89 13.57
C ASP A 109 -7.28 -3.09 12.74
N LEU A 110 -7.14 -2.39 11.62
CA LEU A 110 -5.92 -2.40 10.82
C LEU A 110 -5.57 -0.98 10.38
N VAL A 111 -4.28 -0.66 10.35
CA VAL A 111 -3.79 0.65 9.93
C VAL A 111 -2.47 0.49 9.18
N PRO A 112 -2.33 1.05 7.96
CA PRO A 112 -1.06 0.95 7.26
C PRO A 112 -0.01 1.82 7.92
N THR A 113 1.18 1.27 8.09
CA THR A 113 2.32 1.94 8.73
C THR A 113 3.41 2.33 7.73
N VAL A 114 4.34 3.19 8.16
CA VAL A 114 5.48 3.62 7.33
C VAL A 114 6.36 2.42 6.99
N GLU A 115 6.52 1.53 7.97
CA GLU A 115 7.34 0.34 7.89
C GLU A 115 6.74 -0.67 6.90
N GLU A 116 5.43 -0.93 6.98
CA GLU A 116 4.73 -1.82 6.04
C GLU A 116 4.76 -1.28 4.61
N TYR A 117 4.51 0.01 4.41
CA TYR A 117 4.61 0.61 3.07
C TYR A 117 6.05 0.59 2.55
N THR A 118 7.03 0.80 3.41
CA THR A 118 8.46 0.70 3.04
C THR A 118 8.80 -0.72 2.59
N ALA A 119 8.34 -1.72 3.35
CA ALA A 119 8.53 -3.13 3.05
C ALA A 119 7.82 -3.54 1.75
N LEU A 120 6.57 -3.10 1.54
CA LEU A 120 5.80 -3.32 0.30
C LEU A 120 6.50 -2.78 -0.95
N LEU A 121 7.18 -1.64 -0.80
CA LEU A 121 7.92 -1.00 -1.89
C LEU A 121 9.33 -1.59 -2.08
N ARG A 122 9.81 -2.41 -1.14
CA ARG A 122 11.20 -2.88 -1.04
C ARG A 122 12.23 -1.74 -1.14
N MET A 123 11.92 -0.63 -0.48
CA MET A 123 12.83 0.51 -0.41
C MET A 123 13.80 0.35 0.75
N SER A 124 15.07 0.68 0.55
CA SER A 124 16.03 0.67 1.65
C SER A 124 15.77 1.84 2.61
N GLU A 125 15.87 1.57 3.91
CA GLU A 125 15.72 2.59 4.95
C GLU A 125 16.74 3.73 4.80
N GLN A 126 17.95 3.40 4.32
CA GLN A 126 19.00 4.37 3.99
C GLN A 126 18.57 5.33 2.86
N TRP A 127 17.87 4.84 1.84
CA TRP A 127 17.32 5.67 0.77
C TRP A 127 16.23 6.62 1.30
N ILE A 128 15.34 6.15 2.17
CA ILE A 128 14.26 6.95 2.75
C ILE A 128 14.84 8.07 3.63
N THR A 129 15.77 7.72 4.53
CA THR A 129 16.38 8.66 5.48
C THR A 129 17.27 9.70 4.82
N ALA A 130 18.01 9.34 3.76
CA ALA A 130 18.75 10.31 2.95
C ALA A 130 17.81 11.30 2.24
N ARG A 131 16.67 10.81 1.74
CA ARG A 131 15.69 11.60 0.98
C ARG A 131 14.82 12.51 1.84
N ILE A 132 14.47 12.11 3.07
CA ILE A 132 13.74 12.98 4.02
C ILE A 132 14.54 14.27 4.28
N LYS A 133 15.87 14.19 4.27
CA LYS A 133 16.78 15.33 4.48
C LYS A 133 16.96 16.22 3.25
N GLU A 134 16.72 15.71 2.04
CA GLU A 134 16.92 16.42 0.76
C GLU A 134 15.74 17.32 0.34
N LYS A 135 14.73 17.53 1.18
CA LYS A 135 13.50 18.28 0.82
C LYS A 135 13.74 19.80 0.71
N GLY A 136 14.54 20.21 -0.27
CA GLY A 136 14.64 21.55 -0.83
C GLY A 136 13.82 21.67 -2.12
N GLU A 137 13.48 22.90 -2.49
CA GLU A 137 12.54 23.30 -3.54
C GLU A 137 12.63 22.49 -4.85
N CYS A 138 11.74 21.51 -5.04
CA CYS A 138 11.53 20.87 -6.33
C CYS A 138 10.81 21.84 -7.28
N LYS A 139 11.54 22.52 -8.17
CA LYS A 139 10.93 23.19 -9.33
C LYS A 139 10.24 22.15 -10.22
N CYS A 140 8.98 22.41 -10.57
CA CYS A 140 8.20 21.52 -11.43
C CYS A 140 8.80 21.46 -12.84
N ILE A 141 9.41 20.33 -13.22
CA ILE A 141 9.80 20.03 -14.60
C ILE A 141 8.57 19.51 -15.36
N SER A 142 8.37 19.95 -16.61
CA SER A 142 7.26 19.47 -17.45
C SER A 142 7.43 17.99 -17.82
N TRP A 143 6.30 17.30 -18.01
CA TRP A 143 6.31 15.89 -18.41
C TRP A 143 7.02 15.67 -19.75
N ASP A 144 6.81 16.54 -20.74
CA ASP A 144 7.48 16.42 -22.06
C ASP A 144 9.00 16.49 -21.94
N THR A 145 9.50 17.36 -21.06
CA THR A 145 10.95 17.47 -20.79
C THR A 145 11.47 16.21 -20.10
N LEU A 146 10.75 15.70 -19.10
CA LEU A 146 11.13 14.47 -18.41
C LEU A 146 11.11 13.26 -19.35
N LYS A 147 10.06 13.12 -20.17
CA LYS A 147 9.91 12.07 -21.17
C LYS A 147 11.04 12.12 -22.20
N GLY A 148 11.35 13.31 -22.72
CA GLY A 148 12.49 13.50 -23.61
C GLY A 148 13.81 13.03 -22.97
N LEU A 149 14.06 13.40 -21.71
CA LEU A 149 15.25 12.96 -20.98
C LEU A 149 15.29 11.44 -20.81
N ILE A 150 14.18 10.81 -20.38
CA ILE A 150 14.13 9.36 -20.19
C ILE A 150 14.43 8.60 -21.49
N LEU A 151 13.90 9.07 -22.62
CA LEU A 151 14.04 8.39 -23.90
C LEU A 151 15.40 8.62 -24.58
N THR A 152 16.03 9.78 -24.38
CA THR A 152 17.21 10.21 -25.16
C THR A 152 18.52 10.22 -24.40
N HIS A 153 18.51 10.07 -23.07
CA HIS A 153 19.74 10.18 -22.28
C HIS A 153 20.73 9.05 -22.64
N PRO A 154 22.04 9.31 -22.77
CA PRO A 154 23.01 8.26 -23.10
C PRO A 154 23.36 7.34 -21.92
N ASP A 155 23.25 7.84 -20.69
CA ASP A 155 23.49 7.07 -19.45
C ASP A 155 22.21 6.43 -18.92
N GLU A 156 22.19 5.09 -18.85
CA GLU A 156 21.09 4.28 -18.32
C GLU A 156 20.78 4.59 -16.85
N THR A 157 21.78 4.90 -16.04
CA THR A 157 21.61 5.26 -14.62
C THR A 157 20.77 6.52 -14.48
N LYS A 158 21.02 7.51 -15.34
CA LYS A 158 20.23 8.75 -15.35
C LYS A 158 18.82 8.51 -15.90
N LYS A 159 18.64 7.61 -16.87
CA LYS A 159 17.29 7.23 -17.33
C LYS A 159 16.46 6.66 -16.20
N VAL A 160 17.01 5.69 -15.44
CA VAL A 160 16.30 5.08 -14.31
C VAL A 160 16.00 6.08 -13.21
N ASP A 161 16.94 6.99 -12.92
CA ASP A 161 16.75 8.03 -11.90
C ASP A 161 15.66 9.04 -12.28
N VAL A 162 15.60 9.44 -13.55
CA VAL A 162 14.59 10.37 -14.06
C VAL A 162 13.24 9.69 -14.20
N PHE A 163 13.19 8.43 -14.61
CA PHE A 163 11.95 7.65 -14.59
C PHE A 163 11.42 7.50 -13.16
N ALA A 164 12.31 7.21 -12.19
CA ALA A 164 11.99 7.15 -10.77
C ALA A 164 11.47 8.49 -10.22
N LEU A 165 11.87 9.65 -10.76
CA LEU A 165 11.33 10.95 -10.36
C LEU A 165 9.80 11.06 -10.55
N ASN A 166 9.22 10.33 -11.50
CA ASN A 166 7.77 10.29 -11.67
C ASN A 166 7.08 9.59 -10.50
N PHE A 167 7.74 8.58 -9.93
CA PHE A 167 7.35 8.00 -8.65
C PHE A 167 7.72 8.91 -7.47
N LYS A 168 8.77 9.76 -7.56
CA LYS A 168 9.17 10.73 -6.50
C LYS A 168 8.15 11.84 -6.25
N LYS A 169 7.39 12.29 -7.27
CA LYS A 169 6.23 13.17 -7.02
C LYS A 169 5.19 12.50 -6.11
N ALA A 170 5.18 11.17 -6.05
CA ALA A 170 4.37 10.39 -5.13
C ALA A 170 5.10 10.00 -3.82
N THR A 171 6.43 9.87 -3.76
CA THR A 171 7.10 9.14 -2.66
C THR A 171 7.94 10.00 -1.70
N SER A 172 7.31 10.45 -0.62
CA SER A 172 7.78 10.00 0.69
C SER A 172 6.68 9.13 1.29
N VAL A 173 7.02 7.91 1.72
CA VAL A 173 6.04 6.99 2.33
C VAL A 173 5.20 7.69 3.42
N PRO A 174 5.79 8.53 4.30
CA PRO A 174 5.00 9.32 5.25
C PRO A 174 4.00 10.29 4.61
N ALA A 175 4.33 10.93 3.48
CA ALA A 175 3.40 11.82 2.79
C ALA A 175 2.26 11.06 2.12
N ILE A 176 2.54 9.88 1.54
CA ILE A 176 1.49 9.02 0.96
C ILE A 176 0.50 8.61 2.04
N LEU A 177 1.01 8.13 3.18
CA LEU A 177 0.17 7.74 4.31
C LEU A 177 -0.64 8.91 4.86
N ALA A 178 0.00 10.06 5.07
CA ALA A 178 -0.67 11.26 5.55
C ALA A 178 -1.81 11.70 4.61
N GLU A 179 -1.58 11.72 3.29
CA GLU A 179 -2.61 12.09 2.31
C GLU A 179 -3.74 11.04 2.27
N THR A 180 -3.39 9.75 2.34
CA THR A 180 -4.35 8.64 2.42
C THR A 180 -5.27 8.80 3.62
N PHE A 181 -4.72 9.00 4.82
CA PHE A 181 -5.48 9.14 6.06
C PHE A 181 -6.36 10.39 6.05
N LYS A 182 -5.79 11.51 5.63
CA LYS A 182 -6.51 12.77 5.48
C LYS A 182 -7.67 12.60 4.51
N SER A 183 -7.44 12.01 3.34
CA SER A 183 -8.47 11.87 2.32
C SER A 183 -9.58 10.92 2.74
N LEU A 184 -9.26 9.76 3.34
CA LEU A 184 -10.27 8.82 3.86
C LEU A 184 -11.07 9.48 4.98
N GLY A 185 -10.40 10.17 5.91
CA GLY A 185 -11.02 10.88 7.01
C GLY A 185 -11.97 11.98 6.52
N THR A 186 -11.56 12.79 5.55
CA THR A 186 -12.43 13.82 4.95
C THR A 186 -13.62 13.20 4.24
N CYS A 187 -13.42 12.16 3.43
CA CYS A 187 -14.51 11.49 2.71
C CYS A 187 -15.53 10.89 3.68
N ARG A 188 -15.07 10.18 4.73
CA ARG A 188 -15.95 9.54 5.72
C ARG A 188 -16.71 10.55 6.57
N LYS A 189 -16.06 11.65 6.99
CA LYS A 189 -16.75 12.73 7.72
C LYS A 189 -17.80 13.43 6.87
N ALA A 190 -17.57 13.55 5.56
CA ALA A 190 -18.50 14.20 4.64
C ALA A 190 -19.60 13.26 4.09
N GLY A 191 -19.44 11.94 4.18
CA GLY A 191 -20.33 10.96 3.55
C GLY A 191 -20.19 10.87 2.02
N VAL A 192 -19.36 11.73 1.41
CA VAL A 192 -19.10 11.77 -0.03
C VAL A 192 -17.73 12.39 -0.28
N GLY A 193 -17.05 11.98 -1.35
CA GLY A 193 -15.83 12.66 -1.76
C GLY A 193 -15.03 11.93 -2.84
N ARG A 194 -13.92 12.55 -3.22
CA ARG A 194 -12.90 11.93 -4.07
C ARG A 194 -11.72 11.55 -3.20
N PHE A 195 -11.27 10.30 -3.33
CA PHE A 195 -10.05 9.86 -2.70
C PHE A 195 -8.83 10.50 -3.39
N ILE A 196 -7.94 11.09 -2.59
CA ILE A 196 -6.67 11.67 -2.97
C ILE A 196 -5.58 10.87 -2.24
N GLY A 197 -4.83 10.06 -2.97
CA GLY A 197 -3.82 9.18 -2.39
C GLY A 197 -3.40 8.07 -3.35
N CYS A 198 -2.56 7.15 -2.89
CA CYS A 198 -2.11 6.00 -3.68
C CYS A 198 -3.02 4.78 -3.43
N ALA A 199 -4.12 4.69 -4.19
CA ALA A 199 -5.09 3.60 -4.05
C ALA A 199 -4.46 2.22 -4.33
N GLN A 200 -3.53 2.14 -5.28
CA GLN A 200 -2.78 0.91 -5.56
C GLN A 200 -2.02 0.40 -4.34
N LEU A 201 -1.34 1.30 -3.61
CA LEU A 201 -0.54 0.90 -2.44
C LEU A 201 -1.45 0.52 -1.26
N LEU A 202 -2.55 1.24 -1.07
CA LEU A 202 -3.53 0.89 -0.03
C LEU A 202 -4.17 -0.48 -0.31
N LEU A 203 -4.55 -0.76 -1.55
CA LEU A 203 -5.06 -2.08 -1.94
C LEU A 203 -3.99 -3.16 -1.80
N ALA A 204 -2.74 -2.87 -2.17
CA ALA A 204 -1.66 -3.83 -2.03
C ALA A 204 -1.38 -4.20 -0.57
N TRP A 205 -1.37 -3.20 0.30
CA TRP A 205 -1.33 -3.39 1.75
C TRP A 205 -2.54 -4.18 2.25
N PHE A 206 -3.74 -3.85 1.78
CA PHE A 206 -4.93 -4.59 2.18
C PHE A 206 -4.79 -6.07 1.81
N TYR A 207 -4.49 -6.39 0.55
CA TYR A 207 -4.29 -7.77 0.11
C TYR A 207 -3.19 -8.53 0.84
N SER A 208 -2.17 -7.85 1.40
CA SER A 208 -1.12 -8.56 2.15
C SER A 208 -1.59 -9.05 3.52
N HIS A 209 -2.67 -8.50 4.08
CA HIS A 209 -3.14 -8.78 5.44
C HIS A 209 -4.26 -9.82 5.52
N PHE A 210 -4.96 -10.12 4.42
CA PHE A 210 -6.09 -11.06 4.45
C PHE A 210 -5.70 -12.40 3.88
N ARG A 211 -5.85 -13.49 4.65
CA ARG A 211 -5.54 -14.85 4.17
C ARG A 211 -6.53 -15.35 3.14
N LEU A 212 -7.80 -14.97 3.28
CA LEU A 212 -8.89 -15.47 2.44
C LEU A 212 -9.86 -14.34 2.12
N ILE A 213 -9.97 -14.00 0.85
CA ILE A 213 -11.03 -13.15 0.33
C ILE A 213 -11.71 -13.93 -0.79
N ASP A 214 -12.92 -14.45 -0.55
CA ASP A 214 -13.73 -15.23 -1.49
C ASP A 214 -12.94 -16.29 -2.29
N ARG A 215 -12.35 -17.27 -1.58
CA ARG A 215 -11.54 -18.37 -2.15
C ARG A 215 -10.19 -17.95 -2.76
N ILE A 216 -9.79 -16.69 -2.63
CA ILE A 216 -8.44 -16.22 -2.98
C ILE A 216 -7.54 -16.41 -1.77
N ILE A 217 -6.56 -17.32 -1.90
CA ILE A 217 -5.45 -17.44 -0.95
C ILE A 217 -4.50 -16.29 -1.23
N CYS A 218 -4.46 -15.28 -0.37
CA CYS A 218 -3.37 -14.30 -0.47
C CYS A 218 -2.11 -14.93 0.13
N ARG A 219 -1.04 -14.96 -0.66
CA ARG A 219 0.24 -15.53 -0.22
C ARG A 219 0.90 -14.63 0.82
N VAL A 220 1.47 -15.30 1.81
CA VAL A 220 2.10 -14.70 2.99
C VAL A 220 3.36 -13.90 2.59
N PHE A 221 3.54 -12.76 3.23
CA PHE A 221 4.71 -11.88 3.08
C PHE A 221 5.96 -12.59 3.58
N PHE A 222 6.95 -12.75 2.70
CA PHE A 222 8.29 -13.24 2.99
C PHE A 222 9.29 -12.32 2.28
N GLU A 223 10.54 -12.26 2.73
CA GLU A 223 11.56 -11.38 2.12
C GLU A 223 11.74 -11.62 0.62
N ASP A 224 11.55 -12.85 0.14
CA ASP A 224 11.64 -13.21 -1.28
C ASP A 224 10.33 -12.97 -2.05
N TYR A 225 9.23 -12.69 -1.35
CA TYR A 225 7.91 -12.44 -1.91
C TYR A 225 7.67 -10.96 -2.15
N SER A 226 7.20 -10.63 -3.35
CA SER A 226 6.79 -9.28 -3.72
C SER A 226 5.26 -9.24 -3.80
N PRO A 227 4.56 -8.58 -2.85
CA PRO A 227 3.11 -8.50 -2.88
C PRO A 227 2.59 -7.79 -4.13
N LEU A 228 3.29 -6.73 -4.58
CA LEU A 228 2.95 -6.02 -5.81
C LEU A 228 3.07 -6.94 -7.03
N LYS A 229 4.15 -7.73 -7.10
CA LYS A 229 4.31 -8.74 -8.16
C LYS A 229 3.21 -9.79 -8.13
N ASP A 230 2.82 -10.27 -6.94
CA ASP A 230 1.78 -11.28 -6.80
C ASP A 230 0.40 -10.73 -7.18
N ILE A 231 0.09 -9.48 -6.80
CA ILE A 231 -1.14 -8.78 -7.22
C ILE A 231 -1.19 -8.68 -8.74
N VAL A 232 -0.11 -8.26 -9.38
CA VAL A 232 -0.03 -8.15 -10.85
C VAL A 232 -0.13 -9.51 -11.53
N ALA A 233 0.55 -10.53 -11.01
CA ALA A 233 0.59 -11.88 -11.59
C ALA A 233 -0.73 -12.65 -11.40
N SER A 234 -1.43 -12.36 -10.31
CA SER A 234 -2.72 -12.94 -10.05
C SER A 234 -3.78 -12.33 -10.96
N THR A 235 -4.63 -13.15 -11.57
CA THR A 235 -5.84 -12.71 -12.28
C THR A 235 -6.93 -12.23 -11.30
N ARG A 236 -6.55 -11.46 -10.26
CA ARG A 236 -7.36 -10.91 -9.16
C ARG A 236 -8.35 -9.84 -9.63
N ARG A 237 -9.08 -10.10 -10.71
CA ARG A 237 -10.30 -9.34 -11.01
C ARG A 237 -11.47 -10.19 -10.56
N VAL A 238 -11.80 -10.06 -9.29
CA VAL A 238 -13.12 -10.50 -8.84
C VAL A 238 -14.03 -9.35 -9.21
N ASP A 239 -14.72 -9.47 -10.34
CA ASP A 239 -15.78 -8.54 -10.72
C ASP A 239 -17.01 -8.80 -9.83
N ALA A 240 -16.84 -8.51 -8.54
CA ALA A 240 -17.85 -8.63 -7.52
C ALA A 240 -18.48 -7.26 -7.27
N PRO A 241 -19.81 -7.21 -7.11
CA PRO A 241 -20.48 -5.98 -6.72
C PRO A 241 -20.03 -5.54 -5.32
N GLU A 242 -20.12 -4.24 -5.08
CA GLU A 242 -19.67 -3.60 -3.84
C GLU A 242 -20.33 -4.20 -2.58
N GLU A 243 -21.60 -4.62 -2.70
CA GLU A 243 -22.36 -5.24 -1.61
C GLU A 243 -21.78 -6.58 -1.19
N ASN A 244 -21.25 -7.37 -2.13
CA ASN A 244 -20.59 -8.64 -1.80
C ASN A 244 -19.29 -8.38 -1.05
N TRP A 245 -18.54 -7.35 -1.44
CA TRP A 245 -17.35 -6.93 -0.71
C TRP A 245 -17.67 -6.46 0.69
N ILE A 246 -18.70 -5.60 0.85
CA ILE A 246 -19.14 -5.13 2.17
C ILE A 246 -19.56 -6.33 3.04
N ALA A 247 -20.35 -7.26 2.51
CA ALA A 247 -20.79 -8.45 3.24
C ALA A 247 -19.60 -9.34 3.66
N LEU A 248 -18.61 -9.52 2.78
CA LEU A 248 -17.40 -10.26 3.12
C LEU A 248 -16.63 -9.57 4.25
N LEU A 249 -16.39 -8.26 4.11
CA LEU A 249 -15.63 -7.46 5.07
C LEU A 249 -16.32 -7.35 6.44
N GLN A 250 -17.65 -7.31 6.47
CA GLN A 250 -18.44 -7.33 7.71
C GLN A 250 -18.32 -8.65 8.48
N ASN A 251 -18.11 -9.76 7.79
CA ASN A 251 -18.04 -11.09 8.39
C ASN A 251 -16.60 -11.55 8.70
N LEU A 252 -15.60 -10.70 8.47
CA LEU A 252 -14.21 -10.99 8.78
C LEU A 252 -14.03 -11.33 10.26
N GLN A 253 -13.26 -12.39 10.53
CA GLN A 253 -12.87 -12.79 11.87
C GLN A 253 -11.37 -12.57 12.06
N SER A 254 -10.92 -12.48 13.31
CA SER A 254 -9.50 -12.32 13.65
C SER A 254 -8.58 -13.37 12.98
N LYS A 255 -9.05 -14.62 12.85
CA LYS A 255 -8.31 -15.71 12.17
C LYS A 255 -8.08 -15.48 10.65
N ASP A 256 -8.91 -14.66 10.02
CA ASP A 256 -8.86 -14.36 8.58
C ASP A 256 -7.84 -13.25 8.26
N VAL A 257 -7.40 -12.54 9.31
CA VAL A 257 -6.42 -11.46 9.26
C VAL A 257 -5.09 -11.97 9.80
N GLU A 258 -4.02 -11.68 9.07
CA GLU A 258 -2.65 -11.93 9.53
C GLU A 258 -1.96 -10.60 9.80
N TRP A 259 -1.72 -10.34 11.08
CA TRP A 259 -0.93 -9.22 11.56
C TRP A 259 0.55 -9.44 11.21
N ARG A 260 1.19 -8.43 10.62
CA ARG A 260 2.61 -8.46 10.32
C ARG A 260 3.24 -7.15 10.77
N ALA A 261 3.70 -7.12 12.01
CA ALA A 261 4.68 -6.11 12.40
C ALA A 261 6.02 -6.50 11.75
N PRO A 262 6.65 -5.63 10.95
CA PRO A 262 8.01 -5.85 10.46
C PRO A 262 9.04 -5.89 11.59
#